data_AF-A0A368F2P8-F1
#
_entry.id   AF-A0A368F2P8-F1
#
_cell.length_a   1.000
_cell.length_b   1.000
_cell.length_c   1.000
_cell.angle_alpha   90.00
_cell.angle_beta   90.00
_cell.angle_gamma   90.00
#
_symmetry.space_group_name_H-M   'P 1'
#
loop_
_entity.id
_entity.type
_entity.pdbx_description
1 polymer ?
#
loop_
_entity_poly.entity_id
_entity_poly.type
_entity_poly.pdbx_seq_one_letter_code
_entity_poly.pdbx_strand_id
1 'polypeptide(L)'
;MGVPRIPSYVPPIIMESTDHMNFLERTKSLAGHTLTIPVWKWILADKETALFRELLDPKFPDLIELAEQCPLVMVNSNDLYDIPRPTLAKIVNIGGVGMQLKDVKPLAKVG
;
A
#
# COMPACT_ATOMS: atom_id res chain seq x y z
N MET A 1 8.97 1.37 1.89
CA MET A 1 8.60 2.80 1.69
C MET A 1 8.75 3.68 2.92
N GLY A 2 9.10 3.15 4.10
CA GLY A 2 9.40 3.98 5.29
C GLY A 2 8.25 4.77 5.91
N VAL A 3 7.00 4.55 5.47
CA VAL A 3 5.82 5.23 6.04
C VAL A 3 5.44 4.57 7.36
N PRO A 4 5.29 5.32 8.45
CA PRO A 4 4.83 4.76 9.72
C PRO A 4 3.39 4.28 9.58
N ARG A 5 3.13 3.02 9.92
CA ARG A 5 1.79 2.45 10.04
C ARG A 5 1.46 2.28 11.52
N ILE A 6 0.26 2.69 11.92
CA ILE A 6 -0.18 2.62 13.31
C ILE A 6 -1.20 1.48 13.46
N PRO A 7 -0.82 0.32 14.04
CA PRO A 7 -1.67 -0.86 14.08
C PRO A 7 -2.97 -0.70 14.89
N SER A 8 -3.06 0.30 15.77
CA SER A 8 -4.19 0.49 16.68
C SER A 8 -5.46 1.03 16.01
N TYR A 9 -5.36 1.57 14.80
CA TYR A 9 -6.52 2.06 14.03
C TYR A 9 -6.39 1.83 12.52
N VAL A 10 -5.23 1.38 12.03
CA VAL A 10 -5.06 0.94 10.63
C VAL A 10 -4.88 -0.58 10.61
N PRO A 11 -5.92 -1.36 10.29
CA PRO A 11 -5.80 -2.80 10.16
C PRO A 11 -4.94 -3.19 8.94
N PRO A 12 -4.29 -4.36 8.95
CA PRO A 12 -3.62 -4.87 7.75
C PRO A 12 -4.65 -5.19 6.67
N ILE A 13 -4.26 -5.08 5.40
CA ILE A 13 -5.17 -5.27 4.24
C ILE A 13 -5.90 -6.62 4.27
N ILE A 14 -5.27 -7.63 4.87
CA ILE A 14 -5.81 -8.99 5.00
C ILE A 14 -6.85 -9.14 6.13
N MET A 15 -7.13 -8.09 6.89
CA MET A 15 -8.04 -8.13 8.03
C MET A 15 -9.31 -7.34 7.72
N GLU A 16 -10.47 -7.98 7.87
CA GLU A 16 -11.79 -7.34 7.80
C GLU A 16 -12.05 -6.54 9.08
N SER A 17 -11.44 -5.37 9.19
CA SER A 17 -11.69 -4.45 10.29
C SER A 17 -11.72 -3.03 9.76
N THR A 18 -12.50 -2.18 10.43
CA THR A 18 -12.62 -0.77 10.08
C THR A 18 -11.62 0.06 10.90
N ASP A 19 -11.73 1.38 10.81
CA ASP A 19 -11.04 2.34 11.66
C ASP A 19 -11.45 2.26 13.14
N HIS A 20 -12.57 1.58 13.44
CA HIS A 20 -13.04 1.29 14.79
C HIS A 20 -12.69 -0.14 15.20
N MET A 21 -11.67 -0.29 16.04
CA MET A 21 -11.24 -1.58 16.60
C MET A 21 -11.31 -1.59 18.14
N ASN A 22 -11.82 -2.68 18.71
CA ASN A 22 -11.72 -2.98 20.13
C ASN A 22 -10.28 -3.44 20.51
N PHE A 23 -10.01 -3.62 21.80
CA PHE A 23 -8.67 -3.98 22.28
C PHE A 23 -8.12 -5.30 21.67
N LEU A 24 -8.97 -6.31 21.51
CA LEU A 24 -8.58 -7.60 20.95
C LEU A 24 -8.29 -7.48 19.45
N GLU A 25 -9.10 -6.71 18.72
CA GLU A 25 -8.88 -6.42 17.30
C GLU A 25 -7.58 -5.64 17.07
N ARG A 26 -7.28 -4.66 17.93
CA ARG A 26 -5.99 -3.94 17.89
C ARG A 26 -4.80 -4.88 18.12
N THR A 27 -4.95 -5.83 19.03
CA THR A 27 -3.92 -6.84 19.31
C THR A 27 -3.72 -7.77 18.10
N LYS A 28 -4.82 -8.21 17.47
CA LYS A 28 -4.78 -8.98 16.21
C LYS A 28 -4.18 -8.19 15.06
N SER A 29 -4.50 -6.90 14.93
CA SER A 29 -3.91 -6.01 13.93
C SER A 29 -2.40 -5.88 14.12
N LEU A 30 -1.92 -5.69 15.36
CA LEU A 30 -0.49 -5.67 15.66
C LEU A 30 0.21 -6.98 15.26
N ALA A 31 -0.37 -8.13 15.66
CA ALA A 31 0.16 -9.44 15.28
C ALA A 31 0.14 -9.62 13.75
N GLY A 32 -0.95 -9.22 13.09
CA GLY A 32 -1.12 -9.26 11.65
C GLY A 32 -0.07 -8.43 10.92
N HIS A 33 0.16 -7.17 11.31
CA HIS A 33 1.23 -6.33 10.73
C HIS A 33 2.62 -6.93 10.94
N THR A 34 2.87 -7.52 12.11
CA THR A 34 4.17 -8.15 12.43
C THR A 34 4.44 -9.36 11.53
N LEU A 35 3.41 -10.15 11.21
CA LEU A 35 3.55 -11.33 10.35
C LEU A 35 3.49 -10.99 8.86
N THR A 36 2.68 -10.01 8.46
CA THR A 36 2.43 -9.71 7.04
C THR A 36 3.69 -9.19 6.35
N ILE A 37 4.50 -8.37 7.02
CA ILE A 37 5.72 -7.79 6.44
C ILE A 37 6.75 -8.87 6.02
N PRO A 38 7.20 -9.78 6.91
CA PRO A 38 8.16 -10.82 6.52
C PRO A 38 7.55 -11.81 5.52
N VAL A 39 6.26 -12.16 5.65
CA VAL A 39 5.58 -13.05 4.71
C VAL A 39 5.52 -12.45 3.31
N TRP A 40 5.14 -11.17 3.20
CA TRP A 40 5.10 -10.47 1.91
C TRP A 40 6.49 -10.40 1.27
N LYS A 41 7.52 -10.08 2.05
CA LYS A 41 8.91 -10.06 1.57
C LYS A 41 9.31 -11.42 0.97
N TRP A 42 9.05 -12.49 1.70
CA TRP A 42 9.44 -13.84 1.29
C TRP A 42 8.67 -14.34 0.05
N ILE A 43 7.36 -14.08 -0.01
CA ILE A 43 6.51 -14.62 -1.08
C ILE A 43 6.65 -13.83 -2.38
N LEU A 44 6.82 -12.50 -2.29
CA LEU A 44 6.81 -11.59 -3.44
C LEU A 44 8.19 -10.96 -3.67
N ALA A 45 8.64 -10.08 -2.75
CA ALA A 45 9.80 -9.24 -3.01
C ALA A 45 11.09 -10.02 -3.29
N ASP A 46 11.38 -11.07 -2.51
CA ASP A 46 12.59 -11.87 -2.70
C ASP A 46 12.56 -12.61 -4.06
N LYS A 47 11.37 -13.05 -4.50
CA LYS A 47 11.19 -13.72 -5.80
C LYS A 47 11.31 -12.74 -6.96
N GLU A 48 10.71 -11.56 -6.82
CA GLU A 48 10.83 -10.50 -7.82
C GLU A 48 12.29 -10.05 -7.94
N THR A 49 12.99 -9.83 -6.82
CA THR A 49 14.43 -9.51 -6.84
C THR A 49 15.24 -10.60 -7.53
N ALA A 50 14.93 -11.89 -7.30
CA ALA A 50 15.59 -12.99 -7.99
C ALA A 50 15.36 -12.97 -9.51
N LEU A 51 14.12 -12.71 -9.95
CA LEU A 51 13.79 -12.58 -11.37
C LEU A 51 14.50 -11.40 -12.03
N PHE A 52 14.60 -10.25 -11.35
CA PHE A 52 15.34 -9.10 -11.86
C PHE A 52 16.84 -9.41 -12.00
N ARG A 53 17.40 -10.18 -11.07
CA ARG A 53 18.80 -10.61 -11.15
C ARG A 53 19.08 -11.59 -12.28
N GLU A 54 18.10 -12.45 -12.59
CA GLU A 54 18.20 -13.40 -13.70
C GLU A 54 18.04 -12.73 -15.07
N LEU A 55 17.04 -11.83 -15.20
CA LEU A 55 16.64 -11.28 -16.50
C LEU A 55 17.38 -9.99 -16.90
N LEU A 56 17.86 -9.21 -15.94
CA LEU A 56 18.43 -7.88 -16.20
C LEU A 56 19.92 -7.82 -15.84
N ASP A 57 20.26 -8.01 -14.56
CA ASP A 57 21.65 -7.92 -14.10
C ASP A 57 21.86 -8.74 -12.80
N PRO A 58 22.84 -9.68 -12.74
CA PRO A 58 23.08 -10.49 -11.54
C PRO A 58 23.35 -9.69 -10.25
N LYS A 59 23.78 -8.43 -10.36
CA LYS A 59 24.06 -7.50 -9.26
C LYS A 59 22.94 -6.50 -9.02
N PHE A 60 21.75 -6.74 -9.59
CA PHE A 60 20.59 -5.86 -9.38
C PHE A 60 20.29 -5.71 -7.86
N PRO A 61 20.07 -4.47 -7.38
CA PRO A 61 19.82 -4.19 -5.96
C PRO A 61 18.52 -4.83 -5.46
N ASP A 62 18.37 -4.96 -4.14
CA ASP A 62 17.12 -5.45 -3.58
C ASP A 62 15.97 -4.46 -3.87
N LEU A 63 14.83 -5.00 -4.32
CA LEU A 63 13.69 -4.17 -4.72
C LEU A 63 13.09 -3.36 -3.55
N ILE A 64 13.14 -3.88 -2.32
CA ILE A 64 12.64 -3.16 -1.15
C ILE A 64 13.56 -1.98 -0.84
N GLU A 65 14.88 -2.21 -0.85
CA GLU A 65 15.89 -1.16 -0.64
C GLU A 65 15.77 -0.05 -1.71
N LEU A 66 15.63 -0.44 -2.97
CA LEU A 66 15.44 0.50 -4.07
C LEU A 66 14.15 1.33 -3.88
N ALA A 67 13.05 0.69 -3.51
CA ALA A 67 11.77 1.35 -3.27
C ALA A 67 11.83 2.33 -2.09
N GLU A 68 12.66 2.07 -1.07
CA GLU A 68 12.89 3.01 0.02
C GLU A 68 13.64 4.27 -0.41
N GLN A 69 14.58 4.14 -1.34
CA GLN A 69 15.37 5.25 -1.90
C GLN A 69 14.62 6.07 -2.96
N CYS A 70 13.47 5.61 -3.46
CA CYS A 70 12.68 6.35 -4.44
C CYS A 70 12.31 7.77 -3.93
N PRO A 71 12.57 8.83 -4.72
CA PRO A 71 12.28 10.22 -4.36
C PRO A 71 10.81 10.59 -4.54
N LEU A 72 10.05 9.81 -5.32
CA LEU A 72 8.65 10.02 -5.61
C LEU A 72 7.94 8.67 -5.75
N VAL A 73 6.76 8.55 -5.17
CA VAL A 73 5.91 7.37 -5.22
C VAL A 73 4.52 7.82 -5.62
N MET A 74 4.05 7.35 -6.77
CA MET A 74 2.70 7.62 -7.26
C MET A 74 1.81 6.42 -6.94
N VAL A 75 0.78 6.62 -6.13
CA VAL A 75 -0.12 5.55 -5.70
C VAL A 75 -1.48 5.78 -6.35
N ASN A 76 -2.03 4.75 -6.99
CA ASN A 76 -3.39 4.81 -7.52
C ASN A 76 -4.41 4.62 -6.38
N SER A 77 -4.54 5.65 -5.55
CA SER A 77 -5.53 5.76 -4.47
C SER A 77 -6.02 7.21 -4.36
N ASN A 78 -6.99 7.45 -3.50
CA ASN A 78 -7.52 8.78 -3.22
C ASN A 78 -7.73 8.94 -1.71
N ASP A 79 -7.17 10.02 -1.15
CA ASP A 79 -7.22 10.35 0.27
C ASP A 79 -8.65 10.47 0.82
N LEU A 80 -9.63 10.79 -0.02
CA LEU A 80 -11.04 10.88 0.40
C LEU A 80 -11.66 9.52 0.76
N TYR A 81 -11.12 8.42 0.23
CA TYR A 81 -11.62 7.07 0.47
C TYR A 81 -10.72 6.26 1.41
N ASP A 82 -9.49 6.71 1.64
CA ASP A 82 -8.52 6.03 2.49
C ASP A 82 -8.70 6.41 3.97
N ILE A 83 -8.39 5.47 4.87
CA ILE A 83 -8.32 5.75 6.31
C ILE A 83 -7.25 6.82 6.56
N PRO A 84 -7.53 7.88 7.33
CA PRO A 84 -6.58 8.95 7.60
C PRO A 84 -5.35 8.37 8.31
N ARG A 85 -4.21 8.37 7.63
CA ARG A 85 -2.94 7.86 8.14
C ARG A 85 -1.81 8.83 7.77
N PRO A 86 -0.76 8.92 8.60
CA PRO A 86 0.42 9.69 8.22
C PRO A 86 0.98 9.21 6.88
N THR A 87 1.29 10.16 5.99
CA THR A 87 1.95 9.90 4.71
C THR A 87 3.26 10.71 4.63
N LEU A 88 4.13 10.33 3.70
CA LEU A 88 5.36 11.06 3.44
C LEU A 88 5.14 12.04 2.28
N ALA A 89 5.81 13.19 2.30
CA ALA A 89 5.72 14.19 1.23
C ALA A 89 6.10 13.66 -0.17
N LYS A 90 6.87 12.56 -0.22
CA LYS A 90 7.23 11.86 -1.46
C LYS A 90 6.12 11.00 -2.04
N ILE A 91 5.00 10.83 -1.36
CA ILE A 91 3.89 9.99 -1.79
C ILE A 91 2.78 10.88 -2.32
N VAL A 92 2.43 10.68 -3.59
CA VAL A 92 1.37 11.43 -4.27
C VAL A 92 0.30 10.43 -4.70
N ASN A 93 -0.93 10.67 -4.22
CA ASN A 93 -2.08 9.86 -4.57
C ASN A 93 -2.71 10.36 -5.88
N ILE A 94 -2.61 9.53 -6.93
CA ILE A 94 -3.18 9.78 -8.26
C ILE A 94 -4.29 8.77 -8.53
N GLY A 95 -5.44 8.98 -7.90
CA GLY A 95 -6.60 8.10 -8.06
C GLY A 95 -7.19 8.17 -9.48
N GLY A 96 -7.80 7.07 -9.93
CA GLY A 96 -8.51 7.02 -11.21
C GLY A 96 -7.60 6.85 -12.42
N VAL A 97 -6.35 6.44 -12.22
CA VAL A 97 -5.46 6.04 -13.33
C VAL A 97 -6.13 4.88 -14.08
N GLY A 98 -6.44 5.10 -15.36
CA GLY A 98 -7.12 4.15 -16.23
C GLY A 98 -8.61 4.42 -16.46
N MET A 99 -9.24 5.35 -15.73
CA MET A 99 -10.62 5.77 -15.96
C MET A 99 -10.70 6.73 -17.16
N GLN A 100 -11.59 6.46 -18.11
CA GLN A 100 -11.86 7.36 -19.24
C GLN A 100 -13.19 8.08 -19.03
N LEU A 101 -13.35 9.25 -19.67
CA LEU A 101 -14.60 10.05 -19.58
C LEU A 101 -15.84 9.25 -20.02
N LYS A 102 -15.68 8.28 -20.91
CA LYS A 102 -16.74 7.36 -21.35
C LYS A 102 -17.26 6.43 -20.25
N ASP A 103 -16.47 6.21 -19.20
CA ASP A 103 -16.79 5.30 -18.09
C ASP A 103 -17.54 6.03 -16.96
N VAL A 104 -17.78 7.35 -17.12
CA VAL A 104 -18.44 8.19 -16.12
C VAL A 104 -19.96 8.14 -16.31
N LYS A 105 -20.68 7.59 -15.33
CA LYS A 105 -22.14 7.68 -15.28
C LYS A 105 -22.54 9.17 -15.11
N PRO A 106 -23.42 9.72 -15.97
CA PRO A 106 -23.87 11.10 -15.83
C PRO A 106 -24.54 11.31 -14.46
N LEU A 107 -24.23 12.43 -13.81
CA LEU A 107 -24.90 12.82 -12.58
C LEU A 107 -26.40 13.01 -12.86
N ALA A 108 -27.25 12.46 -12.00
CA ALA A 108 -28.68 12.72 -12.08
C ALA A 108 -28.91 14.22 -11.93
N LYS A 109 -29.60 14.83 -12.89
CA LYS A 109 -30.00 16.23 -12.77
C LYS A 109 -30.96 16.34 -11.59
N VAL A 110 -30.53 17.01 -10.53
CA VAL A 110 -31.40 17.39 -9.42
C VAL A 110 -32.32 18.48 -9.99
N GLY A 111 -33.59 18.14 -10.15
CA GLY A 111 -34.68 19.06 -10.48
C GLY A 111 -35.37 19.54 -9.23
#